data_AF-X6CGL9-F1
#
_entry.id   AF-X6CGL9-F1
#
_cell.length_a   1.000
_cell.length_b   1.000
_cell.length_c   1.000
_cell.angle_alpha   90.00
_cell.angle_beta   90.00
_cell.angle_gamma   90.00
#
_symmetry.space_group_name_H-M   'P 1'
#
loop_
_entity.id
_entity.type
_entity.pdbx_description
1 polymer ?
#
loop_
_entity_poly.entity_id
_entity_poly.type
_entity_poly.pdbx_seq_one_letter_code
_entity_poly.pdbx_strand_id
1 'polypeptide(L)'
;MTSVAYNINMRYYKGLHYLWCTPYFGSDFKSPHFTVPPSSSPLEIYNTFLKEIDGADRHGTKIKLNRLGIRKGAENMARLGRITSDEMKEIHAISKIALDHQFKPLLCVISRLEAVPYYKRIDVNSRANPLSLEYIVADLPQSAFDVIRIG
;
A
#
# COMPACT_ATOMS: atom_id res chain seq x y z
N MET A 1 -0.77 1.09 -3.40
CA MET A 1 -0.79 2.24 -2.46
C MET A 1 -1.93 3.19 -2.86
N THR A 2 -2.36 4.15 -2.03
CA THR A 2 -3.36 5.18 -2.41
C THR A 2 -2.72 6.56 -2.45
N SER A 3 -3.33 7.53 -3.14
CA SER A 3 -2.79 8.89 -3.25
C SER A 3 -2.64 9.59 -1.88
N VAL A 4 -3.61 9.42 -0.98
CA VAL A 4 -3.51 9.92 0.41
C VAL A 4 -2.30 9.32 1.13
N ALA A 5 -2.12 7.98 1.07
CA ALA A 5 -0.99 7.32 1.72
C ALA A 5 0.36 7.77 1.13
N TYR A 6 0.46 7.93 -0.19
CA TYR A 6 1.66 8.46 -0.85
C TYR A 6 2.00 9.86 -0.35
N ASN A 7 1.02 10.78 -0.32
CA ASN A 7 1.24 12.16 0.13
C ASN A 7 1.65 12.23 1.61
N ILE A 8 1.08 11.38 2.46
CA ILE A 8 1.48 11.25 3.87
C ILE A 8 2.94 10.83 3.96
N ASN A 9 3.36 9.81 3.20
CA ASN A 9 4.74 9.34 3.23
C ASN A 9 5.73 10.41 2.78
N MET A 10 5.39 11.16 1.72
CA MET A 10 6.23 12.25 1.24
C MET A 10 6.37 13.36 2.29
N ARG A 11 5.28 13.73 2.96
CA ARG A 11 5.27 14.85 3.90
C ARG A 11 5.84 14.50 5.27
N TYR A 12 5.45 13.38 5.85
CA TYR A 12 5.74 13.05 7.25
C TYR A 12 6.80 11.97 7.42
N TYR A 13 7.00 11.10 6.42
CA TYR A 13 7.94 9.98 6.50
C TYR A 13 9.17 10.17 5.62
N LYS A 14 9.53 11.42 5.30
CA LYS A 14 10.73 11.77 4.51
C LYS A 14 10.78 11.06 3.15
N GLY A 15 9.62 10.80 2.54
CA GLY A 15 9.52 10.09 1.27
C GLY A 15 9.87 8.60 1.36
N LEU A 16 9.82 8.00 2.55
CA LEU A 16 10.03 6.56 2.74
C LEU A 16 8.70 5.81 2.69
N HIS A 17 8.71 4.66 2.02
CA HIS A 17 7.53 3.85 1.77
C HIS A 17 7.69 2.44 2.33
N TYR A 18 6.55 1.90 2.76
CA TYR A 18 6.37 0.50 3.10
C TYR A 18 5.38 -0.09 2.10
N LEU A 19 5.82 -1.05 1.30
CA LEU A 19 5.00 -1.65 0.25
C LEU A 19 4.99 -3.17 0.41
N TRP A 20 3.80 -3.75 0.28
CA TRP A 20 3.61 -5.18 0.07
C TRP A 20 3.58 -5.42 -1.43
N CYS A 21 4.46 -6.29 -1.92
CA CYS A 21 4.77 -6.46 -3.32
C CYS A 21 4.61 -7.92 -3.75
N THR A 22 4.35 -8.09 -5.03
CA THR A 22 4.39 -9.35 -5.75
C THR A 22 5.08 -9.09 -7.09
N PRO A 23 5.82 -10.05 -7.66
CA PRO A 23 6.40 -9.89 -8.99
C PRO A 23 5.36 -10.02 -10.11
N TYR A 24 4.09 -10.29 -9.79
CA TYR A 24 3.01 -10.47 -10.76
C TYR A 24 2.00 -9.34 -10.69
N PHE A 25 1.62 -8.82 -11.86
CA PHE A 25 0.70 -7.69 -11.96
C PHE A 25 -0.77 -8.08 -11.71
N GLY A 26 -1.19 -9.22 -12.26
CA GLY A 26 -2.55 -9.74 -12.17
C GLY A 26 -2.62 -11.12 -11.53
N SER A 27 -3.83 -11.52 -11.12
CA SER A 27 -4.13 -12.87 -10.62
C SER A 27 -4.38 -13.89 -11.73
N ASP A 28 -4.32 -13.45 -12.99
CA ASP A 28 -4.40 -14.26 -14.19
C ASP A 28 -3.13 -15.08 -14.45
N PHE A 29 -2.04 -14.79 -13.74
CA PHE A 29 -0.82 -15.58 -13.80
C PHE A 29 -1.05 -17.02 -13.31
N LYS A 30 -0.93 -17.99 -14.22
CA LYS A 30 -1.06 -19.42 -13.92
C LYS A 30 0.32 -20.05 -13.76
N SER A 31 0.58 -20.62 -12.59
CA SER A 31 1.77 -21.44 -12.32
C SER A 31 1.34 -22.77 -11.70
N PRO A 32 2.01 -23.89 -12.05
CA PRO A 32 1.79 -25.16 -11.37
C PRO A 32 2.30 -25.15 -9.92
N HIS A 33 3.11 -24.14 -9.53
CA HIS A 33 3.81 -24.11 -8.24
C HIS A 33 3.31 -23.02 -7.28
N PHE A 34 2.55 -22.04 -7.76
CA PHE A 34 2.03 -20.97 -6.92
C PHE A 34 0.81 -20.29 -7.52
N THR A 35 0.07 -19.58 -6.66
CA THR A 35 -1.11 -18.79 -7.02
C THR A 35 -0.93 -17.37 -6.52
N VAL A 36 -1.32 -16.39 -7.34
CA VAL A 36 -1.41 -14.99 -6.92
C VAL A 36 -2.87 -14.72 -6.52
N PRO A 37 -3.21 -14.68 -5.22
CA PRO A 37 -4.59 -14.46 -4.83
C PRO A 37 -5.04 -13.04 -5.23
N PRO A 38 -6.32 -12.84 -5.60
CA PRO A 38 -6.83 -11.51 -5.96
C PRO A 38 -6.59 -10.45 -4.88
N SER A 39 -6.60 -10.86 -3.59
CA SER A 39 -6.34 -9.98 -2.45
C SER A 39 -4.91 -9.44 -2.37
N SER A 40 -3.95 -10.02 -3.10
CA SER A 40 -2.55 -9.58 -3.20
C SER A 40 -2.16 -9.16 -4.62
N SER A 41 -3.09 -9.20 -5.58
CA SER A 41 -2.88 -8.81 -6.97
C SER A 41 -2.96 -7.29 -7.13
N PRO A 42 -1.91 -6.61 -7.62
CA PRO A 42 -1.93 -5.17 -7.86
C PRO A 42 -3.11 -4.72 -8.72
N LEU A 43 -3.40 -5.45 -9.80
CA LEU A 43 -4.52 -5.16 -10.70
C LEU A 43 -5.88 -5.25 -10.00
N GLU A 44 -6.13 -6.33 -9.26
CA GLU A 44 -7.43 -6.54 -8.60
C GLU A 44 -7.64 -5.59 -7.43
N ILE A 45 -6.58 -5.31 -6.66
CA ILE A 45 -6.62 -4.30 -5.60
C ILE A 45 -6.93 -2.94 -6.23
N TYR A 46 -6.25 -2.56 -7.32
CA TYR A 46 -6.49 -1.30 -8.01
C TYR A 46 -7.95 -1.18 -8.45
N ASN A 47 -8.46 -2.20 -9.16
CA ASN A 47 -9.84 -2.22 -9.66
C ASN A 47 -10.87 -2.17 -8.53
N THR A 48 -10.61 -2.82 -7.40
CA THR A 48 -11.51 -2.78 -6.24
C THR A 48 -11.61 -1.37 -5.67
N PHE A 49 -10.47 -0.68 -5.47
CA PHE A 49 -10.49 0.72 -5.04
C PHE A 49 -11.21 1.63 -6.03
N LEU A 50 -10.95 1.46 -7.33
CA LEU A 50 -11.58 2.27 -8.36
C LEU A 50 -13.11 2.09 -8.36
N LYS A 51 -13.59 0.85 -8.30
CA LYS A 51 -15.03 0.55 -8.21
C LYS A 51 -15.69 1.15 -6.97
N GLU A 52 -15.06 1.06 -5.80
CA GLU A 52 -15.59 1.66 -4.57
C GLU A 52 -15.68 3.19 -4.68
N ILE A 53 -14.69 3.83 -5.31
CA ILE A 53 -14.65 5.28 -5.53
C ILE A 53 -15.72 5.71 -6.53
N ASP A 54 -15.76 5.10 -7.70
CA ASP A 54 -16.63 5.50 -8.80
C ASP A 54 -18.11 5.17 -8.51
N GLY A 55 -18.36 4.05 -7.83
CA GLY A 55 -19.70 3.67 -7.39
C GLY A 55 -20.21 4.47 -6.20
N ALA A 56 -19.38 5.33 -5.59
CA ALA A 56 -19.66 6.01 -4.32
C ALA A 56 -20.21 5.04 -3.25
N ASP A 57 -19.69 3.81 -3.23
CA ASP A 57 -20.22 2.73 -2.42
C ASP A 57 -19.90 2.98 -0.94
N ARG A 58 -20.91 3.44 -0.19
CA ARG A 58 -20.79 3.71 1.25
C ARG A 58 -20.47 2.45 2.07
N HIS A 59 -20.67 1.25 1.51
CA HIS A 59 -20.31 -0.02 2.10
C HIS A 59 -18.91 -0.50 1.70
N GLY A 60 -18.21 0.24 0.81
CA GLY A 60 -16.83 0.00 0.42
C GLY A 60 -15.93 -0.30 1.62
N THR A 61 -15.27 -1.45 1.57
CA THR A 61 -14.47 -1.97 2.68
C THR A 61 -13.00 -1.63 2.50
N LYS A 62 -12.50 -1.51 1.27
CA LYS A 62 -11.09 -1.25 1.00
C LYS A 62 -10.67 0.15 1.41
N ILE A 63 -11.48 1.18 1.15
CA ILE A 63 -11.19 2.55 1.60
C ILE A 63 -11.16 2.60 3.15
N LYS A 64 -12.15 1.99 3.81
CA LYS A 64 -12.21 1.92 5.29
C LYS A 64 -10.97 1.23 5.87
N LEU A 65 -10.57 0.10 5.29
CA LEU A 65 -9.35 -0.62 5.67
C LEU A 65 -8.09 0.21 5.39
N ASN A 66 -8.04 0.97 4.29
CA ASN A 66 -6.91 1.85 3.98
C ASN A 66 -6.75 2.97 5.02
N ARG A 67 -7.86 3.63 5.40
CA ARG A 67 -7.86 4.63 6.48
C ARG A 67 -7.39 4.04 7.81
N LEU A 68 -7.83 2.83 8.14
CA LEU A 68 -7.36 2.12 9.33
C LEU A 68 -5.86 1.81 9.25
N GLY A 69 -5.38 1.35 8.09
CA GLY A 69 -3.96 1.08 7.84
C GLY A 69 -3.09 2.32 8.00
N ILE A 70 -3.54 3.48 7.50
CA ILE A 70 -2.85 4.77 7.66
C ILE A 70 -2.72 5.13 9.15
N ARG A 71 -3.80 5.03 9.93
CA ARG A 71 -3.79 5.35 11.36
C ARG A 71 -2.87 4.45 12.16
N LYS A 72 -2.95 3.13 11.93
CA LYS A 72 -2.04 2.15 12.55
C LYS A 72 -0.58 2.37 12.15
N GLY A 73 -0.34 2.74 10.90
CA GLY A 73 0.98 3.12 10.40
C GLY A 73 1.56 4.32 11.15
N ALA A 74 0.76 5.38 11.32
CA ALA A 74 1.16 6.58 12.06
C ALA A 74 1.43 6.28 13.55
N GLU A 75 0.59 5.49 14.20
CA GLU A 75 0.80 5.04 15.59
C GLU A 75 2.14 4.29 15.73
N ASN A 76 2.44 3.40 14.78
CA ASN A 76 3.71 2.67 14.79
C ASN A 76 4.90 3.59 14.54
N MET A 77 4.81 4.53 13.59
CA MET A 77 5.89 5.48 13.32
C MET A 77 6.15 6.42 14.50
N ALA A 78 5.11 6.86 15.21
CA ALA A 78 5.23 7.66 16.42
C ALA A 78 5.90 6.87 17.56
N ARG A 79 5.47 5.61 17.77
CA ARG A 79 6.08 4.71 18.76
C ARG A 79 7.57 4.45 18.49
N LEU A 80 7.97 4.42 17.21
CA LEU A 80 9.37 4.28 16.79
C LEU A 80 10.15 5.61 16.83
N GLY A 81 9.54 6.71 17.26
CA GLY A 81 10.16 8.04 17.32
C GLY A 81 10.45 8.65 15.94
N ARG A 82 9.81 8.15 14.88
CA ARG A 82 10.02 8.62 13.50
C ARG A 82 9.15 9.82 13.13
N ILE A 83 8.03 10.00 13.85
CA ILE A 83 7.19 11.19 13.82
C ILE A 83 6.82 11.59 15.25
N THR A 84 6.41 12.83 15.43
CA THR A 84 5.91 13.38 16.69
C THR A 84 4.46 12.97 16.94
N SER A 85 3.99 13.16 18.18
CA SER A 85 2.58 12.94 18.51
C SER A 85 1.63 13.86 17.75
N ASP A 86 2.06 15.08 17.39
CA ASP A 86 1.21 16.04 16.70
C ASP A 86 1.12 15.73 15.20
N GLU A 87 2.21 15.31 14.57
CA GLU A 87 2.18 14.75 13.20
C GLU A 87 1.28 13.51 13.12
N MET A 88 1.32 12.63 14.14
CA MET A 88 0.42 11.48 14.20
C MET A 88 -1.07 11.91 14.24
N LYS A 89 -1.40 12.92 15.06
CA LYS A 89 -2.77 13.47 15.13
C LYS A 89 -3.19 14.09 13.79
N GLU A 90 -2.29 14.80 13.12
CA GLU A 90 -2.55 15.39 11.80
C GLU A 90 -2.82 14.30 10.76
N ILE A 91 -2.01 13.23 10.73
CA ILE A 91 -2.24 12.08 9.85
C ILE A 91 -3.58 11.40 10.14
N HIS A 92 -3.94 11.24 11.42
CA HIS A 92 -5.26 10.72 11.81
C HIS A 92 -6.39 11.60 11.29
N ALA A 93 -6.27 12.92 11.46
CA ALA A 93 -7.25 13.88 10.95
C ALA A 93 -7.39 13.78 9.42
N ILE A 94 -6.28 13.80 8.68
CA ILE A 94 -6.24 13.62 7.21
C ILE A 94 -6.97 12.33 6.83
N SER A 95 -6.64 11.21 7.49
CA SER A 95 -7.26 9.91 7.20
C SER A 95 -8.76 9.86 7.46
N LYS A 96 -9.30 10.78 8.29
CA LYS A 96 -10.73 10.86 8.62
C LYS A 96 -11.49 11.80 7.68
N ILE A 97 -10.91 12.96 7.35
CA ILE A 97 -11.59 14.01 6.60
C ILE A 97 -11.40 13.92 5.08
N ALA A 98 -10.35 13.25 4.61
CA ALA A 98 -10.12 13.08 3.18
C ALA A 98 -11.33 12.40 2.52
N LEU A 99 -11.73 12.88 1.34
CA LEU A 99 -12.85 12.35 0.58
C LEU A 99 -12.45 11.04 -0.09
N ASP A 100 -13.41 10.15 -0.32
CA ASP A 100 -13.16 8.81 -0.86
C ASP A 100 -12.42 8.85 -2.22
N HIS A 101 -12.75 9.80 -3.11
CA HIS A 101 -12.03 9.98 -4.37
C HIS A 101 -10.55 10.36 -4.23
N GLN A 102 -10.13 10.87 -3.07
CA GLN A 102 -8.72 11.16 -2.80
C GLN A 102 -7.93 9.88 -2.49
N PHE A 103 -8.61 8.77 -2.19
CA PHE A 103 -8.01 7.45 -2.01
C PHE A 103 -7.76 6.71 -3.32
N LYS A 104 -7.79 7.41 -4.47
CA LYS A 104 -7.45 6.83 -5.78
C LYS A 104 -6.20 5.96 -5.69
N PRO A 105 -6.29 4.69 -6.12
CA PRO A 105 -5.20 3.75 -6.02
C PRO A 105 -4.05 4.18 -6.94
N LEU A 106 -2.85 3.81 -6.55
CA LEU A 106 -1.61 4.04 -7.28
C LEU A 106 -0.94 2.70 -7.53
N LEU A 107 -0.49 2.50 -8.76
CA LEU A 107 0.41 1.42 -9.13
C LEU A 107 1.83 1.88 -8.88
N CYS A 108 2.62 1.00 -8.26
CA CYS A 108 4.02 1.27 -7.93
C CYS A 108 4.86 0.22 -8.63
N VAL A 109 5.79 0.68 -9.48
CA VAL A 109 6.68 -0.20 -10.24
C VAL A 109 8.08 -0.02 -9.71
N ILE A 110 8.67 -1.11 -9.25
CA ILE A 110 10.01 -1.14 -8.69
C ILE A 110 10.83 -2.18 -9.42
N SER A 111 12.02 -1.80 -9.87
CA SER A 111 12.94 -2.78 -10.45
C SER A 111 13.45 -3.71 -9.35
N ARG A 112 13.75 -4.96 -9.70
CA ARG A 112 14.28 -5.92 -8.72
C ARG A 112 15.55 -5.38 -8.05
N LEU A 113 16.45 -4.75 -8.80
CA LEU A 113 17.71 -4.23 -8.29
C LEU A 113 17.49 -3.16 -7.21
N GLU A 114 16.55 -2.24 -7.45
CA GLU A 114 16.17 -1.20 -6.50
C GLU A 114 15.43 -1.75 -5.27
N ALA A 115 14.72 -2.89 -5.39
CA ALA A 115 14.00 -3.50 -4.28
C ALA A 115 14.92 -4.23 -3.28
N VAL A 116 16.03 -4.83 -3.75
CA VAL A 116 16.88 -5.72 -2.92
C VAL A 116 17.33 -5.07 -1.60
N PRO A 117 17.83 -3.81 -1.57
CA PRO A 117 18.34 -3.20 -0.34
C PRO A 117 17.25 -3.02 0.75
N TYR A 118 15.99 -2.95 0.36
CA TYR A 118 14.84 -2.66 1.23
C TYR A 118 14.01 -3.90 1.55
N TYR A 119 14.41 -5.05 1.00
CA TYR A 119 13.69 -6.30 1.10
C TYR A 119 13.57 -6.77 2.56
N LYS A 120 12.35 -7.13 2.95
CA LYS A 120 12.05 -7.85 4.18
C LYS A 120 11.34 -9.15 3.85
N ARG A 121 11.88 -10.24 4.39
CA ARG A 121 11.30 -11.57 4.27
C ARG A 121 9.94 -11.61 4.98
N ILE A 122 8.93 -12.11 4.29
CA ILE A 122 7.60 -12.33 4.87
C ILE A 122 7.51 -13.77 5.39
N ASP A 123 7.09 -13.90 6.64
CA ASP A 123 6.71 -15.18 7.23
C ASP A 123 5.51 -15.78 6.47
N VAL A 124 5.51 -17.10 6.30
CA VAL A 124 4.46 -17.79 5.51
C VAL A 124 3.06 -17.50 6.08
N ASN A 125 2.92 -17.37 7.40
CA ASN A 125 1.63 -17.10 8.05
C ASN A 125 1.10 -15.68 7.78
N SER A 126 1.94 -14.77 7.30
CA SER A 126 1.54 -13.40 6.98
C SER A 126 1.15 -13.22 5.51
N ARG A 127 1.38 -14.21 4.64
CA ARG A 127 1.06 -14.13 3.21
C ARG A 127 -0.44 -14.26 2.98
N ALA A 128 -0.95 -13.61 1.92
CA ALA A 128 -2.35 -13.78 1.55
C ALA A 128 -2.66 -15.23 1.10
N ASN A 129 -1.66 -15.94 0.57
CA ASN A 129 -1.69 -17.38 0.33
C ASN A 129 -0.30 -17.96 0.67
N PRO A 130 -0.19 -19.12 1.34
CA PRO A 130 1.12 -19.70 1.69
C PRO A 130 2.06 -19.92 0.49
N LEU A 131 1.48 -20.19 -0.68
CA LEU A 131 2.18 -20.42 -1.92
C LEU A 131 2.41 -19.15 -2.74
N SER A 132 1.84 -18.00 -2.37
CA SER A 132 2.08 -16.77 -3.13
C SER A 132 3.51 -16.27 -2.96
N LEU A 133 4.03 -15.67 -4.03
CA LEU A 133 5.32 -14.98 -4.03
C LEU A 133 5.11 -13.53 -3.64
N GLU A 134 5.12 -13.29 -2.34
CA GLU A 134 4.93 -11.97 -1.74
C GLU A 134 6.19 -11.54 -1.00
N TYR A 135 6.50 -10.24 -1.09
CA TYR A 135 7.61 -9.63 -0.37
C TYR A 135 7.28 -8.23 0.12
N ILE A 136 7.91 -7.84 1.23
CA ILE A 136 7.78 -6.48 1.75
C ILE A 136 9.05 -5.73 1.36
N VAL A 137 8.90 -4.48 0.94
CA VAL A 137 9.97 -3.50 0.96
C VAL A 137 9.62 -2.44 2.00
N ALA A 138 10.58 -2.15 2.87
CA ALA A 138 10.40 -1.19 3.96
C ALA A 138 11.52 -0.15 3.93
N ASP A 139 11.19 1.07 4.33
CA ASP A 139 12.10 2.21 4.26
C ASP A 139 12.59 2.47 2.82
N LEU A 140 11.75 2.14 1.84
CA LEU A 140 12.01 2.32 0.42
C LEU A 140 11.87 3.81 0.05
N PRO A 141 12.92 4.51 -0.40
CA PRO A 141 12.81 5.89 -0.82
C PRO A 141 11.96 6.02 -2.08
N GLN A 142 11.26 7.13 -2.23
CA GLN A 142 10.44 7.40 -3.42
C GLN A 142 11.24 7.29 -4.72
N SER A 143 12.52 7.67 -4.73
CA SER A 143 13.40 7.59 -5.90
C SER A 143 13.65 6.17 -6.42
N ALA A 144 13.35 5.13 -5.63
CA ALA A 144 13.59 3.73 -5.99
C ALA A 144 12.41 3.07 -6.72
N PHE A 145 11.29 3.78 -6.94
CA PHE A 145 10.14 3.25 -7.66
C PHE A 145 9.35 4.33 -8.40
N ASP A 146 8.70 3.92 -9.48
CA ASP A 146 7.81 4.78 -10.26
C ASP A 146 6.37 4.65 -9.77
N VAL A 147 5.64 5.77 -9.82
CA VAL A 147 4.20 5.82 -9.55
C VAL A 147 3.46 5.99 -10.87
N ILE A 148 2.64 5.01 -11.22
CA ILE A 148 1.74 5.08 -12.37
C ILE A 148 0.35 5.48 -11.86
N ARG A 149 -0.17 6.58 -12.43
CA ARG A 149 -1.52 7.09 -12.21
C ARG A 149 -2.33 6.78 -13.45
N ILE A 150 -3.37 5.95 -13.32
CA ILE A 150 -4.30 5.71 -14.42
C ILE A 150 -5.45 6.71 -14.26
N GLY A 151 -5.69 7.48 -15.31
CA GLY A 151 -6.68 8.57 -15.37
C GLY A 151 -8.10 8.04 -15.40
#